data_AF-A0A4R1QG56-F1
#
_entry.id   AF-A0A4R1QG56-F1
#
_cell.length_a   1.000
_cell.length_b   1.000
_cell.length_c   1.000
_cell.angle_alpha   90.00
_cell.angle_beta   90.00
_cell.angle_gamma   90.00
#
_symmetry.space_group_name_H-M   'P 1'
#
loop_
_entity.id
_entity.type
_entity.pdbx_description
1 polymer ?
#
loop_
_entity_poly.entity_id
_entity_poly.type
_entity_poly.pdbx_seq_one_letter_code
_entity_poly.pdbx_strand_id
1 'polypeptide(L)'
;MHSLSDIKISAVSEPITYSSSYASSDFAIMVYLDVGTLFTYHESQYQSDPTPYYYSSFVDTLGKETPRRLEADDFNYGDHILIVDLTTGKSIDFLSVLNFYYASGVEPLPSIDYLE
;
A
#
# COMPACT_ATOMS: atom_id res chain seq x y z
N MET A 1 3.49 -4.18 8.55
CA MET A 1 3.62 -4.79 7.21
C MET A 1 2.26 -4.94 6.57
N HIS A 2 2.19 -4.94 5.25
CA HIS A 2 0.96 -5.24 4.53
C HIS A 2 1.24 -6.21 3.38
N SER A 3 0.21 -6.87 2.88
CA SER A 3 0.28 -7.70 1.67
C SER A 3 -1.03 -7.64 0.89
N LEU A 4 -0.90 -7.80 -0.42
CA LEU A 4 -2.00 -7.85 -1.37
C LEU A 4 -1.99 -9.21 -2.09
N SER A 5 -3.16 -9.78 -2.29
CA SER A 5 -3.35 -11.05 -3.00
C SER A 5 -4.73 -11.08 -3.68
N ASP A 6 -4.97 -12.04 -4.58
CA ASP A 6 -6.22 -12.15 -5.36
C ASP A 6 -6.69 -10.79 -5.93
N ILE A 7 -5.73 -10.08 -6.55
CA ILE A 7 -5.88 -8.69 -6.99
C ILE A 7 -7.01 -8.55 -7.99
N LYS A 8 -7.86 -7.54 -7.78
CA LYS A 8 -8.85 -7.05 -8.76
C LYS A 8 -8.37 -5.70 -9.27
N ILE A 9 -8.41 -5.51 -10.58
CA ILE A 9 -7.84 -4.34 -11.26
C ILE A 9 -8.99 -3.56 -11.89
N SER A 10 -9.08 -2.28 -11.56
CA SER A 10 -10.06 -1.36 -12.16
C SER A 10 -9.47 -0.63 -13.36
N ALA A 11 -8.21 -0.21 -13.28
CA ALA A 11 -7.51 0.50 -14.33
C ALA A 11 -5.98 0.32 -14.24
N VAL A 12 -5.29 0.68 -15.32
CA VAL A 12 -3.83 0.75 -15.40
C VAL A 12 -3.46 2.06 -16.09
N SER A 13 -2.45 2.76 -15.58
CA SER A 13 -1.97 4.02 -16.16
C SER A 13 -1.10 3.81 -17.40
N GLU A 14 -0.82 4.89 -18.11
CA GLU A 14 0.36 4.98 -18.98
C GLU A 14 1.65 4.85 -18.14
N PRO A 15 2.79 4.51 -18.77
CA PRO A 15 4.07 4.44 -18.08
C PRO A 15 4.47 5.75 -17.38
N ILE A 16 5.07 5.62 -16.21
CA ILE A 16 5.48 6.72 -15.33
C ILE A 16 6.93 6.58 -14.87
N THR A 17 7.50 7.70 -14.47
CA THR A 17 8.59 7.76 -13.49
C THR A 17 7.98 7.84 -12.09
N TYR A 18 8.52 7.07 -11.15
CA TYR A 18 8.06 6.99 -9.77
C TYR A 18 9.21 7.23 -8.79
N SER A 19 8.97 8.02 -7.74
CA SER A 19 9.92 8.21 -6.65
C SER A 19 9.23 8.42 -5.30
N SER A 20 9.62 7.63 -4.30
CA SER A 20 9.18 7.68 -2.91
C SER A 20 10.39 7.63 -1.97
N SER A 21 10.17 7.61 -0.64
CA SER A 21 11.26 7.54 0.33
C SER A 21 12.05 6.23 0.28
N TYR A 22 11.44 5.13 -0.16
CA TYR A 22 12.03 3.79 -0.12
C TYR A 22 12.00 3.02 -1.46
N ALA A 23 11.40 3.60 -2.49
CA ALA A 23 11.30 3.00 -3.82
C ALA A 23 11.35 4.05 -4.93
N SER A 24 12.04 3.76 -6.01
CA SER A 24 12.06 4.60 -7.21
C SER A 24 12.18 3.73 -8.47
N SER A 25 11.61 4.19 -9.58
CA SER A 25 11.73 3.55 -10.89
C SER A 25 11.50 4.56 -12.00
N ASP A 26 12.37 4.55 -13.02
CA ASP A 26 12.23 5.41 -14.20
C ASP A 26 11.25 4.83 -15.24
N PHE A 27 10.76 3.60 -15.01
CA PHE A 27 9.84 2.92 -15.91
C PHE A 27 8.91 2.00 -15.10
N ALA A 28 7.82 2.59 -14.61
CA ALA A 28 6.80 1.92 -13.82
C ALA A 28 5.40 2.14 -14.39
N ILE A 29 4.42 1.42 -13.85
CA ILE A 29 2.99 1.65 -14.08
C ILE A 29 2.24 1.69 -12.75
N MET A 30 1.13 2.41 -12.74
CA MET A 30 0.16 2.39 -11.65
C MET A 30 -0.94 1.38 -11.98
N VAL A 31 -1.14 0.42 -11.09
CA VAL A 31 -2.24 -0.55 -11.16
C VAL A 31 -3.25 -0.16 -10.09
N TYR A 32 -4.40 0.34 -10.53
CA TYR A 32 -5.50 0.73 -9.65
C TYR A 32 -6.26 -0.53 -9.23
N LEU A 33 -6.33 -0.74 -7.92
CA LEU A 33 -7.03 -1.87 -7.33
C LEU A 33 -8.55 -1.62 -7.36
N ASP A 34 -9.30 -2.71 -7.28
CA ASP A 34 -10.77 -2.69 -7.25
C ASP A 34 -11.32 -3.46 -6.04
N VAL A 35 -12.61 -3.25 -5.80
CA VAL A 35 -13.42 -3.97 -4.81
C VAL A 35 -13.21 -5.47 -4.97
N GLY A 36 -13.04 -6.15 -3.84
CA GLY A 36 -12.80 -7.58 -3.79
C GLY A 36 -11.32 -7.97 -3.76
N THR A 37 -10.36 -7.06 -3.94
CA THR A 37 -8.93 -7.36 -3.73
C THR A 37 -8.69 -7.83 -2.29
N LEU A 38 -7.92 -8.90 -2.08
CA LEU A 38 -7.60 -9.41 -0.75
C LEU A 38 -6.42 -8.65 -0.15
N PHE A 39 -6.65 -7.97 0.96
CA PHE A 39 -5.69 -7.15 1.69
C PHE A 39 -5.43 -7.74 3.08
N THR A 40 -4.17 -7.74 3.49
CA THR A 40 -3.75 -8.09 4.84
C THR A 40 -2.85 -7.00 5.39
N TYR A 41 -3.13 -6.57 6.61
CA TYR A 41 -2.29 -5.69 7.40
C TYR A 41 -1.88 -6.42 8.68
N HIS A 42 -0.63 -6.29 9.07
CA HIS A 42 -0.14 -6.81 10.34
C HIS A 42 0.90 -5.87 10.91
N GLU A 43 0.73 -5.49 12.16
CA GLU A 43 1.74 -4.77 12.92
C GLU A 43 2.07 -5.50 14.22
N SER A 44 3.31 -5.35 14.66
CA SER A 44 3.73 -5.86 15.95
C SER A 44 4.83 -4.99 16.53
N GLN A 45 4.79 -4.80 17.85
CA GLN A 45 5.80 -4.08 18.61
C GLN A 45 6.22 -4.92 19.81
N TYR A 46 7.51 -4.89 20.11
CA TYR A 46 8.08 -5.48 21.32
C TYR A 46 8.97 -4.45 22.01
N GLN A 47 8.76 -4.24 23.31
CA GLN A 47 9.58 -3.34 24.13
C GLN A 47 10.25 -4.12 25.25
N SER A 48 11.58 -4.06 25.26
CA SER A 48 12.43 -4.59 26.34
C SER A 48 12.54 -3.55 27.46
N ASP A 49 11.69 -3.68 28.48
CA ASP A 49 11.76 -2.95 29.76
C ASP A 49 11.73 -3.99 30.91
N PRO A 50 11.96 -3.63 32.20
CA PRO A 50 11.79 -4.55 33.32
C PRO A 50 10.39 -5.21 33.36
N THR A 51 9.39 -4.57 32.75
CA THR A 51 8.11 -5.19 32.41
C THR A 51 7.99 -5.26 30.88
N PRO A 52 8.25 -6.43 30.26
CA PRO A 52 8.16 -6.58 28.82
C PRO A 52 6.75 -6.27 28.31
N TYR A 53 6.67 -5.52 27.19
CA TYR A 53 5.42 -5.22 26.52
C TYR A 53 5.45 -5.81 25.10
N TYR A 54 4.35 -6.49 24.73
CA TYR A 54 4.14 -7.04 23.40
C TYR A 54 2.79 -6.58 22.87
N TYR A 55 2.79 -6.09 21.63
CA TYR A 55 1.62 -5.69 20.88
C TYR A 55 1.64 -6.35 19.51
N SER A 56 0.49 -6.84 19.07
CA SER A 56 0.27 -7.38 17.73
C SER A 56 -1.16 -7.14 17.31
N SER A 57 -1.37 -6.65 16.09
CA SER A 57 -2.69 -6.32 15.57
C SER A 57 -2.77 -6.62 14.07
N PHE A 58 -3.97 -7.00 13.63
CA PHE A 58 -4.34 -7.15 12.23
C PHE A 58 -5.35 -6.06 11.79
N VAL A 59 -5.58 -5.06 12.63
CA VAL A 59 -6.48 -3.95 12.37
C VAL A 59 -5.78 -2.92 11.49
N ASP A 60 -6.33 -2.66 10.30
CA ASP A 60 -5.76 -1.70 9.35
C ASP A 60 -5.96 -0.24 9.79
N THR A 61 -5.46 0.69 8.98
CA THR A 61 -5.52 2.14 9.25
C THR A 61 -6.94 2.71 9.25
N LEU A 62 -7.93 1.97 8.73
CA LEU A 62 -9.35 2.34 8.77
C LEU A 62 -10.08 1.67 9.95
N GLY A 63 -9.37 0.90 10.78
CA GLY A 63 -9.96 0.23 11.94
C GLY A 63 -10.62 -1.11 11.62
N LYS A 64 -10.39 -1.68 10.43
CA LYS A 64 -10.99 -2.96 10.02
C LYS A 64 -10.01 -4.12 10.21
N GLU A 65 -10.50 -5.25 10.71
CA GLU A 65 -9.69 -6.46 10.92
C GLU A 65 -9.38 -7.16 9.58
N THR A 66 -8.11 -7.54 9.38
CA THR A 66 -7.63 -8.21 8.18
C THR A 66 -7.10 -9.62 8.50
N PRO A 67 -6.94 -10.56 7.54
CA PRO A 67 -7.16 -10.43 6.10
C PRO A 67 -8.63 -10.19 5.74
N ARG A 68 -8.89 -9.26 4.82
CA ARG A 68 -10.24 -8.98 4.33
C ARG A 68 -10.22 -8.54 2.87
N ARG A 69 -11.38 -8.56 2.23
CA ARG A 69 -11.55 -7.97 0.89
C ARG A 69 -11.79 -6.47 1.01
N LEU A 70 -11.26 -5.72 0.05
CA LEU A 70 -11.61 -4.31 -0.10
C LEU A 70 -13.09 -4.20 -0.46
N GLU A 71 -13.79 -3.34 0.26
CA GLU A 71 -15.20 -3.02 0.12
C GLU A 71 -15.34 -1.63 -0.49
N ALA A 72 -16.54 -1.29 -0.98
CA ALA A 72 -16.76 -0.03 -1.67
C ALA A 72 -16.46 1.21 -0.82
N ASP A 73 -16.60 1.11 0.51
CA ASP A 73 -16.35 2.22 1.43
C ASP A 73 -14.86 2.50 1.66
N ASP A 74 -13.97 1.53 1.41
CA ASP A 74 -12.52 1.75 1.51
C ASP A 74 -12.03 2.79 0.48
N PHE A 75 -12.70 2.85 -0.68
CA PHE A 75 -12.40 3.78 -1.76
C PHE A 75 -12.92 5.21 -1.51
N ASN A 76 -13.71 5.43 -0.45
CA ASN A 76 -14.13 6.77 -0.05
C ASN A 76 -12.95 7.65 0.41
N TYR A 77 -11.81 7.03 0.71
CA TYR A 77 -10.61 7.68 1.21
C TYR A 77 -9.52 7.85 0.13
N GLY A 78 -9.85 7.53 -1.12
CA GLY A 78 -8.95 7.60 -2.27
C GLY A 78 -8.65 6.23 -2.87
N ASP A 79 -7.96 6.26 -4.00
CA ASP A 79 -7.59 5.04 -4.71
C ASP A 79 -6.58 4.20 -3.94
N HIS A 80 -6.52 2.92 -4.31
CA HIS A 80 -5.53 1.98 -3.81
C HIS A 80 -4.70 1.53 -4.99
N ILE A 81 -3.42 1.92 -5.02
CA ILE A 81 -2.60 1.84 -6.22
C ILE A 81 -1.35 1.03 -5.93
N LEU A 82 -1.14 -0.03 -6.71
CA LEU A 82 0.11 -0.78 -6.71
C LEU A 82 1.05 -0.20 -7.76
N ILE A 83 2.25 0.17 -7.35
CA ILE A 83 3.30 0.64 -8.26
C ILE A 83 4.12 -0.55 -8.69
N VAL A 84 4.18 -0.80 -9.99
CA VAL A 84 4.90 -1.93 -10.57
C VAL A 84 6.03 -1.41 -11.45
N ASP A 85 7.26 -1.77 -11.09
CA ASP A 85 8.43 -1.52 -11.92
C ASP A 85 8.37 -2.47 -13.13
N LEU A 86 8.33 -1.89 -14.34
CA LEU A 86 8.20 -2.65 -15.58
C LEU A 86 9.51 -3.30 -16.03
N THR A 87 10.65 -2.84 -15.52
CA THR A 87 11.96 -3.44 -15.81
C THR A 87 12.12 -4.78 -15.10
N THR A 88 11.67 -4.86 -13.85
CA THR A 88 11.79 -6.05 -12.99
C THR A 88 10.51 -6.88 -12.92
N GLY A 89 9.37 -6.30 -13.29
CA GLY A 89 8.05 -6.91 -13.16
C GLY A 89 7.57 -7.03 -11.71
N LYS A 90 8.20 -6.33 -10.77
CA LYS A 90 7.88 -6.41 -9.33
C LYS A 90 7.11 -5.19 -8.88
N SER A 91 6.16 -5.40 -7.96
CA SER A 91 5.58 -4.31 -7.20
C SER A 91 6.64 -3.71 -6.28
N ILE A 92 6.80 -2.39 -6.32
CA ILE A 92 7.80 -1.66 -5.52
C ILE A 92 7.17 -0.80 -4.44
N ASP A 93 5.89 -0.46 -4.57
CA ASP A 93 5.19 0.36 -3.58
C ASP A 93 3.66 0.15 -3.63
N PHE A 94 2.99 0.51 -2.54
CA PHE A 94 1.55 0.52 -2.39
C PHE A 94 1.10 1.91 -1.91
N LEU A 95 0.64 2.72 -2.85
CA LEU A 95 0.11 4.06 -2.61
C LEU A 95 -1.37 3.95 -2.24
N SER A 96 -1.66 4.06 -0.95
CA SER A 96 -3.00 3.88 -0.40
C SER A 96 -3.06 4.42 1.03
N VAL A 97 -4.25 4.86 1.47
CA VAL A 97 -4.53 5.12 2.89
C VAL A 97 -4.38 3.87 3.77
N LEU A 98 -4.41 2.67 3.19
CA LEU A 98 -4.19 1.39 3.89
C LEU A 98 -2.70 1.09 4.13
N ASN A 99 -1.81 1.89 3.53
CA ASN A 99 -0.39 1.87 3.86
C ASN A 99 -0.15 2.79 5.07
N PHE A 100 0.22 2.20 6.21
CA PHE A 100 0.45 2.91 7.47
C PHE A 100 1.40 4.10 7.34
N TYR A 101 2.48 4.00 6.57
CA TYR A 101 3.49 5.06 6.47
C TYR A 101 2.95 6.33 5.78
N TYR A 102 2.13 6.14 4.75
CA TYR A 102 1.42 7.24 4.10
C TYR A 102 0.27 7.76 4.96
N ALA A 103 -0.52 6.87 5.57
CA ALA A 103 -1.66 7.25 6.39
C ALA A 103 -1.28 8.04 7.66
N SER A 104 -0.14 7.70 8.27
CA SER A 104 0.36 8.36 9.47
C SER A 104 1.16 9.64 9.17
N GLY A 105 1.42 9.94 7.89
CA GLY A 105 2.25 11.06 7.47
C GLY A 105 3.74 10.91 7.83
N VAL A 106 4.18 9.71 8.18
CA VAL A 106 5.60 9.40 8.42
C VAL A 106 6.40 9.51 7.13
N GLU A 107 5.81 9.05 6.02
CA GLU A 107 6.37 9.23 4.69
C GLU A 107 5.60 10.32 3.90
N PRO A 108 6.32 11.22 3.21
CA PRO A 108 5.67 12.15 2.28
C PRO A 108 5.08 11.37 1.09
N LEU A 109 4.10 11.98 0.43
CA LEU A 109 3.54 11.43 -0.81
C LEU A 109 4.64 11.33 -1.89
N PRO A 110 4.59 10.29 -2.74
CA PRO A 110 5.56 10.09 -3.81
C PRO A 110 5.42 11.12 -4.94
N SER A 111 6.49 11.29 -5.71
CA SER A 111 6.50 12.02 -6.98
C SER A 111 6.19 11.06 -8.13
N ILE A 112 5.30 11.48 -9.03
CA ILE A 112 4.84 10.70 -10.18
C ILE A 112 4.78 11.60 -11.40
N ASP A 113 5.50 11.22 -12.45
CA ASP A 113 5.54 11.94 -13.72
C ASP A 113 5.28 10.97 -14.88
N TYR A 114 4.37 11.31 -15.79
CA TYR A 114 4.10 10.50 -16.98
C TYR A 114 5.26 10.61 -17.97
N LEU A 115 5.62 9.49 -18.59
CA LEU A 115 6.63 9.48 -19.64
C LEU A 115 6.02 10.05 -20.92
N GLU A 116 6.66 11.08 -21.48
CA GLU A 116 6.31 11.66 -22.79
C GLU A 116 6.66 10.73 -23.97
#